data_AF-A0A356QZM9-F1
#
_entry.id   AF-A0A356QZM9-F1
#
_cell.length_a   1.000
_cell.length_b   1.000
_cell.length_c   1.000
_cell.angle_alpha   90.00
_cell.angle_beta   90.00
_cell.angle_gamma   90.00
#
_symmetry.space_group_name_H-M   'P 1'
#
loop_
_entity.id
_entity.type
_entity.pdbx_description
1 polymer ?
#
loop_
_entity_poly.entity_id
_entity_poly.type
_entity_poly.pdbx_seq_one_letter_code
_entity_poly.pdbx_strand_id
1 'polypeptide(L)'
;MTDSSDEKIKSAVAAITDPHTGTSLGDGKSITEVAVTPTGLEVSLTLGYPANGWHDELKSLVRGAVADSGHSGDVQVAIETAVVAHEVQKGVTPIKGVKNIIAVASGKGGVGKSTVSSNLACALQNLLDAE
;
A
#
# COMPACT_ATOMS: atom_id res chain seq x y z
N MET A 1 5.31 -32.31 10.38
CA MET A 1 4.30 -31.72 11.29
C MET A 1 4.29 -30.19 11.24
N THR A 2 5.18 -29.55 10.48
CA THR A 2 5.30 -28.09 10.36
C THR A 2 4.35 -27.46 9.34
N ASP A 3 3.89 -28.19 8.31
CA ASP A 3 3.13 -27.60 7.20
C ASP A 3 1.74 -27.04 7.57
N SER A 4 1.07 -27.58 8.61
CA SER A 4 -0.30 -27.17 8.95
C SER A 4 -0.40 -25.86 9.73
N SER A 5 0.64 -25.49 10.48
CA SER A 5 0.66 -24.23 11.24
C SER A 5 0.93 -23.04 10.33
N ASP A 6 1.81 -23.23 9.36
CA ASP A 6 2.23 -22.20 8.40
C ASP A 6 1.06 -21.81 7.48
N GLU A 7 0.27 -22.80 7.03
CA GLU A 7 -0.94 -22.56 6.25
C GLU A 7 -2.00 -21.76 7.03
N LYS A 8 -2.16 -22.03 8.34
CA LYS A 8 -3.10 -21.28 9.19
C LYS A 8 -2.67 -19.83 9.36
N ILE A 9 -1.38 -19.60 9.64
CA ILE A 9 -0.82 -18.25 9.77
C ILE A 9 -1.00 -17.48 8.45
N LYS A 10 -0.62 -18.10 7.33
CA LYS A 10 -0.76 -17.49 6.01
C LYS A 10 -2.21 -17.17 5.67
N SER A 11 -3.15 -18.07 5.99
CA SER A 11 -4.59 -17.83 5.79
C SER A 11 -5.13 -16.72 6.69
N ALA A 12 -4.65 -16.60 7.93
CA ALA A 12 -5.06 -15.54 8.85
C ALA A 12 -4.60 -14.17 8.36
N VAL A 13 -3.34 -14.06 7.92
CA VAL A 13 -2.80 -12.82 7.32
C VAL A 13 -3.51 -12.50 6.00
N ALA A 14 -3.80 -13.51 5.18
CA ALA A 14 -4.51 -13.34 3.91
C ALA A 14 -5.93 -12.80 4.07
N ALA A 15 -6.60 -13.11 5.19
CA ALA A 15 -7.98 -12.68 5.46
C ALA A 15 -8.09 -11.21 5.92
N ILE A 16 -6.98 -10.56 6.27
CA ILE A 16 -6.98 -9.13 6.65
C ILE A 16 -7.48 -8.32 5.46
N THR A 17 -8.50 -7.49 5.69
CA THR A 17 -9.08 -6.61 4.67
C THR A 17 -8.34 -5.28 4.65
N ASP A 18 -7.89 -4.86 3.48
CA ASP A 18 -7.31 -3.55 3.26
C ASP A 18 -8.43 -2.51 3.05
N PRO A 19 -8.57 -1.50 3.93
CA PRO A 19 -9.62 -0.50 3.84
C PRO A 19 -9.48 0.44 2.62
N HIS A 20 -8.29 0.54 2.02
CA HIS A 20 -8.02 1.43 0.89
C HIS A 20 -8.37 0.79 -0.46
N THR A 21 -8.23 -0.52 -0.57
CA THR A 21 -8.56 -1.28 -1.79
C THR A 21 -9.90 -2.01 -1.70
N GLY A 22 -10.41 -2.23 -0.49
CA GLY A 22 -11.62 -3.02 -0.24
C GLY A 22 -11.43 -4.53 -0.47
N THR A 23 -10.19 -4.96 -0.70
CA THR A 23 -9.82 -6.37 -0.95
C THR A 23 -9.01 -6.95 0.20
N SER A 24 -8.98 -8.27 0.32
CA SER A 24 -8.11 -8.94 1.28
C SER A 24 -6.64 -8.85 0.86
N LEU A 25 -5.70 -8.94 1.81
CA LEU A 25 -4.26 -8.95 1.48
C LEU A 25 -3.86 -10.13 0.59
N GLY A 26 -4.57 -11.26 0.72
CA GLY A 26 -4.39 -12.43 -0.15
C GLY A 26 -4.85 -12.17 -1.58
N ASP A 27 -6.07 -11.66 -1.74
CA ASP A 27 -6.65 -11.37 -3.06
C ASP A 27 -5.92 -10.21 -3.77
N GLY A 28 -5.51 -9.21 -3.00
CA GLY A 28 -4.71 -8.08 -3.45
C GLY A 28 -3.26 -8.43 -3.80
N LYS A 29 -2.85 -9.70 -3.60
CA LYS A 29 -1.47 -10.18 -3.82
C LYS A 29 -0.42 -9.34 -3.07
N SER A 30 -0.80 -8.81 -1.91
CA SER A 30 0.05 -7.95 -1.11
C SER A 30 1.03 -8.74 -0.24
N ILE A 31 0.82 -10.04 -0.07
CA ILE A 31 1.70 -10.92 0.69
C ILE A 31 2.84 -11.39 -0.21
N THR A 32 4.06 -10.95 0.09
CA THR A 32 5.27 -11.35 -0.64
C THR A 32 5.83 -12.65 -0.09
N GLU A 33 6.01 -12.72 1.23
CA GLU A 33 6.59 -13.89 1.89
C GLU A 33 6.10 -14.00 3.33
N VAL A 34 5.97 -15.25 3.80
CA VAL A 34 5.73 -15.59 5.20
C VAL A 34 6.68 -16.74 5.52
N ALA A 35 7.66 -16.49 6.39
CA ALA A 35 8.71 -17.43 6.73
C ALA A 35 8.77 -17.66 8.25
N VAL A 36 8.72 -18.92 8.66
CA VAL A 36 8.94 -19.29 10.06
C VAL A 36 10.43 -19.47 10.28
N THR A 37 11.02 -18.64 11.13
CA THR A 37 12.43 -18.70 11.49
C THR A 37 12.60 -19.49 12.80
N PRO A 38 13.82 -19.95 13.14
CA PRO A 38 14.07 -20.64 14.41
C PRO A 38 13.74 -19.81 15.66
N THR A 39 13.69 -18.48 15.51
CA THR A 39 13.48 -17.52 16.60
C THR A 39 12.13 -16.80 16.56
N GLY A 40 11.33 -16.99 15.50
CA GLY A 40 10.06 -16.27 15.34
C GLY A 40 9.42 -16.45 13.96
N LEU A 41 8.64 -15.44 13.55
CA LEU A 41 7.95 -15.36 12.26
C LEU A 41 8.31 -14.05 11.57
N GLU A 42 8.68 -14.14 10.30
CA GLU A 42 8.88 -12.98 9.42
C GLU A 42 7.75 -12.92 8.38
N VAL A 43 7.08 -11.77 8.29
CA VAL A 43 6.01 -11.49 7.33
C VAL A 43 6.42 -10.28 6.49
N SER A 44 6.51 -10.49 5.18
CA SER A 44 6.87 -9.46 4.20
C SER A 44 5.67 -9.13 3.32
N LEU A 45 5.27 -7.87 3.33
CA LEU A 45 4.15 -7.34 2.55
C LEU A 45 4.63 -6.26 1.57
N THR A 46 4.07 -6.25 0.37
CA THR A 46 4.28 -5.21 -0.63
C THR A 46 2.95 -4.60 -1.04
N LEU A 47 2.80 -3.29 -0.84
CA LEU A 47 1.61 -2.53 -1.21
C LEU A 47 1.85 -1.77 -2.52
N GLY A 48 0.93 -1.93 -3.49
CA GLY A 48 1.02 -1.29 -4.81
C GLY A 48 0.64 0.19 -4.84
N TYR A 49 0.47 0.83 -3.67
CA TYR A 49 0.00 2.20 -3.53
C TYR A 49 0.68 2.91 -2.34
N PRO A 50 0.72 4.26 -2.32
CA PRO A 50 1.28 5.05 -1.22
C PRO A 50 0.52 4.78 0.08
N ALA A 51 1.18 4.14 1.05
CA ALA A 51 0.52 3.60 2.25
C ALA A 51 1.25 3.92 3.57
N ASN A 52 2.18 4.89 3.57
CA ASN A 52 2.99 5.21 4.76
C ASN A 52 2.15 5.38 6.04
N GLY A 53 1.04 6.13 5.96
CA GLY A 53 0.13 6.35 7.09
C GLY A 53 -0.66 5.13 7.57
N TRP A 54 -0.62 4.00 6.83
CA TRP A 54 -1.32 2.75 7.14
C TRP A 54 -0.37 1.67 7.70
N HIS A 55 0.95 1.81 7.50
CA HIS A 55 1.92 0.76 7.83
C HIS A 55 1.86 0.33 9.30
N ASP A 56 1.77 1.26 10.23
CA ASP A 56 1.80 0.93 11.66
C ASP A 56 0.52 0.21 12.12
N GLU A 57 -0.63 0.65 11.63
CA GLU A 57 -1.90 -0.04 11.87
C GLU A 57 -1.90 -1.44 11.26
N LEU A 58 -1.43 -1.57 10.02
CA LEU A 58 -1.31 -2.86 9.34
C LEU A 58 -0.36 -3.81 10.09
N LYS A 59 0.80 -3.35 10.57
CA LYS A 59 1.70 -4.17 11.42
C LYS A 59 0.98 -4.67 12.67
N SER A 60 0.17 -3.84 13.31
CA SER A 60 -0.60 -4.23 14.48
C SER A 60 -1.65 -5.30 14.15
N LEU A 61 -2.38 -5.13 13.05
CA LEU A 61 -3.37 -6.11 12.60
C LEU A 61 -2.74 -7.46 12.25
N VAL A 62 -1.60 -7.45 11.54
CA VAL A 62 -0.86 -8.68 11.20
C VAL A 62 -0.40 -9.40 12.46
N ARG A 63 0.20 -8.69 13.42
CA ARG A 63 0.61 -9.30 14.70
C ARG A 63 -0.57 -9.89 15.46
N GLY A 64 -1.71 -9.20 15.48
CA GLY A 64 -2.94 -9.71 16.09
C GLY A 64 -3.43 -11.00 15.43
N ALA A 65 -3.56 -11.00 14.10
CA ALA A 65 -4.00 -12.17 13.34
C ALA A 65 -3.05 -13.37 13.51
N VAL A 66 -1.74 -13.12 13.58
CA VAL A 66 -0.73 -14.16 13.84
C VAL A 66 -0.87 -14.72 15.27
N ALA A 67 -1.06 -13.86 16.27
CA ALA A 67 -1.28 -14.30 17.65
C ALA A 67 -2.56 -15.14 17.79
N ASP A 68 -3.66 -14.71 17.17
CA ASP A 68 -4.94 -15.43 17.16
C ASP A 68 -4.85 -16.79 16.45
N SER A 69 -3.92 -16.93 15.48
CA SER A 69 -3.64 -18.20 14.80
C SER A 69 -2.83 -19.20 15.65
N GLY A 70 -2.38 -18.78 16.85
CA GLY A 70 -1.70 -19.63 17.83
C GLY A 70 -0.17 -19.55 17.82
N HIS A 71 0.42 -18.56 17.13
CA HIS A 71 1.87 -18.33 17.16
C HIS A 71 2.24 -17.39 18.32
N SER A 72 3.17 -17.83 19.18
CA SER A 72 3.58 -17.11 20.39
C SER A 72 5.05 -16.67 20.38
N GLY A 73 5.72 -16.73 19.22
CA GLY A 73 7.10 -16.24 19.02
C GLY A 73 7.18 -14.76 18.66
N ASP A 74 8.41 -14.25 18.42
CA ASP A 74 8.63 -12.90 17.92
C ASP A 74 8.07 -12.77 16.49
N VAL A 75 7.35 -11.68 16.19
CA VAL A 75 6.72 -11.46 14.88
C VAL A 75 7.26 -10.17 14.27
N GLN A 76 8.11 -10.33 13.26
CA GLN A 76 8.66 -9.24 12.49
C GLN A 76 7.82 -9.03 11.22
N VAL A 77 7.37 -7.80 11.02
CA VAL A 77 6.53 -7.44 9.87
C VAL A 77 7.24 -6.33 9.09
N ALA A 78 7.69 -6.67 7.88
CA ALA A 78 8.25 -5.73 6.93
C ALA A 78 7.19 -5.35 5.90
N ILE A 79 7.00 -4.05 5.69
CA ILE A 79 6.03 -3.53 4.72
C ILE A 79 6.77 -2.59 3.78
N GLU A 80 6.70 -2.89 2.48
CA GLU A 80 7.23 -2.05 1.43
C GLU A 80 6.09 -1.49 0.57
N THR A 81 6.27 -0.27 0.05
CA THR A 81 5.40 0.28 -0.97
C THR A 81 6.12 0.30 -2.32
N ALA A 82 5.58 -0.43 -3.29
CA ALA A 82 6.12 -0.51 -4.64
C ALA A 82 5.07 -0.05 -5.66
N VAL A 83 5.03 1.27 -5.92
CA VAL A 83 4.11 1.86 -6.90
C VAL A 83 4.68 1.69 -8.30
N VAL A 84 4.11 0.78 -9.08
CA VAL A 84 4.54 0.54 -10.46
C VAL A 84 4.02 1.66 -11.37
N ALA A 85 4.96 2.37 -12.00
CA ALA A 85 4.62 3.36 -13.01
C ALA A 85 3.92 2.67 -14.18
N HIS A 86 2.72 3.15 -14.52
CA HIS A 86 2.01 2.67 -15.70
C HIS A 86 2.67 3.21 -16.97
N GLU A 87 2.75 2.38 -18.02
CA GLU A 87 3.23 2.85 -19.31
C GLU A 87 2.34 4.02 -19.80
N VAL A 88 2.99 5.09 -20.25
CA VAL A 88 2.30 6.17 -20.94
C VAL A 88 1.67 5.64 -22.23
N GLN A 89 0.55 6.23 -22.63
CA GLN A 89 -0.09 5.89 -23.89
C GLN A 89 0.91 5.93 -25.05
N LYS A 90 0.85 4.94 -25.95
CA LYS A 90 1.72 4.86 -27.13
C LYS A 90 1.66 6.17 -27.92
N GLY A 91 2.82 6.77 -28.17
CA GLY A 91 2.95 8.02 -28.92
C GLY A 91 3.00 9.29 -28.07
N VAL A 92 2.88 9.20 -26.74
CA VAL A 92 3.08 10.34 -25.83
C VAL A 92 4.48 10.26 -25.22
N THR A 93 5.31 11.27 -25.47
CA THR A 93 6.63 11.38 -24.82
C THR A 93 6.46 11.96 -23.41
N PRO A 94 6.90 11.26 -22.35
CA PRO A 94 6.89 11.81 -21.00
C PRO A 94 7.72 13.09 -20.91
N ILE A 95 7.26 14.07 -20.14
CA ILE A 95 8.03 15.28 -19.86
C ILE A 95 9.14 14.91 -18.86
N LYS A 96 10.40 15.16 -19.23
CA LYS A 96 11.55 14.83 -18.38
C LYS A 96 11.42 15.50 -17.01
N GLY A 97 11.52 14.71 -15.95
CA GLY A 97 11.43 15.18 -14.56
C GLY A 97 10.00 15.29 -14.01
N VAL A 98 8.96 15.07 -14.82
CA VAL A 98 7.56 15.10 -14.37
C VAL A 98 7.05 13.67 -14.18
N LYS A 99 6.77 13.29 -12.93
CA LYS A 99 6.27 11.94 -12.59
C LYS A 99 4.77 11.77 -12.88
N ASN A 100 3.97 12.80 -12.60
CA ASN A 100 2.51 12.77 -12.70
C ASN A 100 1.98 14.04 -13.38
N ILE A 101 0.96 13.92 -14.22
CA ILE A 101 0.26 15.06 -14.87
C ILE A 101 -1.22 14.99 -14.49
N ILE A 102 -1.73 16.03 -13.83
CA ILE A 102 -3.14 16.16 -13.46
C ILE A 102 -3.80 17.19 -14.39
N ALA A 103 -4.70 16.73 -15.25
CA ALA A 103 -5.45 17.60 -16.15
C ALA A 103 -6.61 18.27 -15.40
N VAL A 104 -6.58 19.60 -15.30
CA VAL A 104 -7.68 20.39 -14.73
C VAL A 104 -8.44 21.09 -15.85
N ALA A 105 -9.68 20.64 -16.09
CA ALA A 105 -10.56 21.20 -17.12
C ALA A 105 -11.80 21.86 -16.51
N SER A 106 -12.42 22.79 -17.25
CA SER A 106 -13.73 23.38 -16.92
C SER A 106 -14.61 23.26 -18.16
N GLY A 107 -15.75 22.61 -18.01
CA GLY A 107 -16.71 22.40 -19.10
C GLY A 107 -17.48 23.66 -19.53
N LYS A 108 -17.28 24.80 -18.86
CA LYS A 108 -17.92 26.09 -19.18
C LYS A 108 -16.93 27.24 -19.01
N GLY A 109 -17.13 28.33 -19.75
CA GLY A 109 -16.32 29.55 -19.65
C GLY A 109 -16.59 30.29 -18.33
N GLY A 110 -15.63 30.27 -17.41
CA GLY A 110 -15.69 31.02 -16.16
C GLY A 110 -14.75 30.47 -15.08
N VAL A 111 -13.62 31.18 -14.89
CA VAL A 111 -12.77 31.35 -13.67
C VAL A 111 -12.32 30.17 -12.78
N GLY A 112 -12.90 28.97 -12.84
CA GLY A 112 -12.56 27.91 -11.87
C GLY A 112 -11.25 27.18 -12.11
N LYS A 113 -10.76 27.09 -13.36
CA LYS A 113 -9.61 26.23 -13.71
C LYS A 113 -8.34 26.63 -12.96
N SER A 114 -7.89 27.88 -13.14
CA SER A 114 -6.65 28.36 -12.54
C SER A 114 -6.73 28.37 -11.01
N THR A 115 -7.87 28.77 -10.44
CA THR A 115 -8.08 28.76 -9.00
C THR A 115 -8.00 27.35 -8.42
N VAL A 116 -8.63 26.36 -9.06
CA VAL A 116 -8.56 24.96 -8.63
C VAL A 116 -7.14 24.41 -8.80
N SER A 117 -6.49 24.67 -9.93
CA SER A 117 -5.10 24.22 -10.16
C SER A 117 -4.14 24.77 -9.11
N SER A 118 -4.22 26.07 -8.78
CA SER A 118 -3.35 26.69 -7.77
C SER A 118 -3.60 26.14 -6.37
N ASN A 119 -4.85 26.03 -5.94
CA ASN A 119 -5.17 25.48 -4.62
C ASN A 119 -4.76 24.00 -4.50
N LEU A 120 -4.96 23.21 -5.57
CA LEU A 120 -4.53 21.81 -5.61
C LEU A 120 -3.01 21.70 -5.49
N ALA A 121 -2.25 22.56 -6.18
CA ALA A 121 -0.80 22.60 -6.08
C ALA A 121 -0.32 22.91 -4.65
N CYS A 122 -0.88 23.93 -3.99
CA CYS A 122 -0.53 24.26 -2.61
C CYS A 122 -0.90 23.13 -1.63
N ALA A 123 -2.07 22.49 -1.80
CA ALA A 123 -2.49 21.38 -0.94
C ALA A 123 -1.58 20.16 -1.09
N LEU A 124 -1.19 19.81 -2.33
CA LEU A 124 -0.26 18.70 -2.59
C LEU A 124 1.13 19.00 -2.03
N GLN A 125 1.61 20.25 -2.13
CA GLN A 125 2.87 20.66 -1.52
C GLN A 125 2.84 20.43 0.00
N ASN A 126 1.79 20.88 0.68
CA ASN A 126 1.66 20.69 2.14
C ASN A 126 1.62 19.22 2.56
N LEU A 127 1.05 18.33 1.74
CA LEU A 127 1.04 16.88 2.02
C LEU A 127 2.42 16.24 1.80
N LEU A 128 3.17 16.71 0.81
CA LEU A 128 4.50 16.18 0.50
C LEU A 128 5.57 16.68 1.49
N ASP A 129 5.39 17.88 2.05
CA ASP A 129 6.31 18.46 3.04
C ASP A 129 6.05 17.95 4.47
N ALA A 130 4.95 17.22 4.70
CA ALA A 130 4.57 16.66 5.99
C ALA A 130 5.14 15.25 6.27
N GLU A 131 5.90 14.69 5.33
CA GLU A 131 6.70 13.45 5.47
C GLU A 131 8.16 13.78 5.79
#